data_AF-A0A4U1AFP8-F1
#
_entry.id   AF-A0A4U1AFP8-F1
#
_cell.length_a   1.000
_cell.length_b   1.000
_cell.length_c   1.000
_cell.angle_alpha   90.00
_cell.angle_beta   90.00
_cell.angle_gamma   90.00
#
_symmetry.space_group_name_H-M   'P 1'
#
loop_
_entity.id
_entity.type
_entity.pdbx_description
1 polymer ?
#
loop_
_entity_poly.entity_id
_entity_poly.type
_entity_poly.pdbx_seq_one_letter_code
_entity_poly.pdbx_strand_id
1 'polypeptide(L)'
;MQPDPFGNLRDWGPVLELICKLSDESKLSECQPGLTRVLRYRDNWRLREEVLNRIGKINKPDTTLVLQVLDIISDENLYYEVRILACDTLMEFMKNGANTFENQVKKEIRQTVGNLQSSQHPPLFEQALKKLYSVAHEKFSIV
;
A
#
# COMPACT_ATOMS: atom_id res chain seq x y z
N MET A 1 -20.47 -0.73 6.64
CA MET A 1 -19.55 -1.61 5.88
C MET A 1 -19.23 -0.89 4.60
N GLN A 2 -17.94 -0.65 4.29
CA GLN A 2 -17.59 -0.10 2.98
C GLN A 2 -17.80 -1.18 1.90
N PRO A 3 -18.29 -0.81 0.70
CA PRO A 3 -18.55 -1.75 -0.38
C PRO A 3 -17.27 -2.39 -0.96
N ASP A 4 -17.43 -3.61 -1.47
CA ASP A 4 -16.46 -4.29 -2.33
C ASP A 4 -17.10 -4.47 -3.72
N PRO A 5 -16.86 -3.52 -4.66
CA PRO A 5 -17.51 -3.55 -5.96
C PRO A 5 -16.74 -4.36 -7.00
N PHE A 6 -15.57 -4.93 -6.67
CA PHE A 6 -14.62 -5.48 -7.64
C PHE A 6 -14.92 -6.91 -8.11
N GLY A 7 -16.07 -7.48 -7.75
CA GLY A 7 -16.57 -8.74 -8.30
C GLY A 7 -15.51 -9.86 -8.41
N ASN A 8 -15.46 -10.51 -9.58
CA ASN A 8 -14.54 -11.61 -9.88
C ASN A 8 -13.17 -11.09 -10.38
N LEU A 9 -12.13 -11.24 -9.55
CA LEU A 9 -10.77 -10.77 -9.87
C LEU A 9 -10.04 -11.59 -10.96
N ARG A 10 -10.60 -12.74 -11.37
CA ARG A 10 -10.14 -13.47 -12.56
C ARG A 10 -10.55 -12.77 -13.84
N ASP A 11 -11.72 -12.13 -13.83
CA ASP A 11 -12.19 -11.30 -14.94
C ASP A 11 -11.67 -9.87 -14.75
N TRP A 12 -10.38 -9.70 -14.99
CA TRP A 12 -9.64 -8.53 -14.54
C TRP A 12 -9.88 -7.27 -15.37
N GLY A 13 -10.37 -7.39 -16.61
CA GLY A 13 -10.66 -6.24 -17.48
C GLY A 13 -11.68 -5.29 -16.85
N PRO A 14 -12.90 -5.77 -16.52
CA PRO A 14 -13.92 -4.96 -15.86
C PRO A 14 -13.47 -4.40 -14.50
N VAL A 15 -12.69 -5.16 -13.74
CA VAL A 15 -12.16 -4.71 -12.45
C VAL A 15 -11.17 -3.56 -12.62
N LEU A 16 -10.30 -3.65 -13.62
CA LEU A 16 -9.33 -2.60 -13.95
C LEU A 16 -10.05 -1.31 -14.39
N GLU A 17 -11.03 -1.41 -15.28
CA GLU A 17 -11.85 -0.27 -15.72
C GLU A 17 -12.54 0.41 -14.53
N LEU A 18 -13.09 -0.38 -13.61
CA LEU A 18 -13.73 0.13 -12.40
C LEU A 18 -12.74 0.84 -11.47
N ILE A 19 -11.54 0.28 -11.26
CA ILE A 19 -10.47 0.93 -10.47
C ILE A 19 -10.09 2.27 -11.09
N CYS A 20 -9.90 2.32 -12.41
CA CYS A 20 -9.60 3.56 -13.14
C CYS A 20 -10.71 4.60 -12.94
N LYS A 21 -11.96 4.21 -13.16
CA LYS A 21 -13.12 5.09 -12.99
C LYS A 21 -13.22 5.65 -11.57
N LEU A 22 -13.13 4.78 -10.55
CA LEU A 22 -13.21 5.20 -9.15
C LEU A 22 -12.03 6.09 -8.75
N SER A 23 -10.86 5.87 -9.33
CA SER A 23 -9.69 6.73 -9.14
C SER A 23 -9.90 8.12 -9.72
N ASP A 24 -10.42 8.22 -10.94
CA ASP A 24 -10.64 9.49 -11.63
C ASP A 24 -11.73 10.30 -10.92
N GLU A 25 -12.72 9.62 -10.34
CA GLU A 25 -13.77 10.22 -9.52
C GLU A 25 -13.36 10.47 -8.05
N SER A 26 -12.13 10.14 -7.65
CA SER A 26 -11.63 10.22 -6.26
C SER A 26 -12.47 9.42 -5.23
N LYS A 27 -13.10 8.33 -5.66
CA LYS A 27 -13.98 7.46 -4.86
C LYS A 27 -13.32 6.18 -4.34
N LEU A 28 -12.03 5.97 -4.59
CA LEU A 28 -11.31 4.78 -4.08
C LEU A 28 -11.38 4.64 -2.55
N SER A 29 -11.46 5.76 -1.82
CA SER A 29 -11.60 5.77 -0.36
C SER A 29 -12.92 5.17 0.14
N GLU A 30 -13.92 5.01 -0.72
CA GLU A 30 -15.24 4.44 -0.41
C GLU A 30 -15.24 2.91 -0.48
N CYS A 31 -14.26 2.29 -1.12
CA CYS A 31 -14.23 0.85 -1.40
C CYS A 31 -12.94 0.15 -0.90
N GLN A 32 -12.38 0.63 0.21
CA GLN A 32 -11.10 0.13 0.75
C GLN A 32 -11.07 -1.37 1.04
N PRO A 33 -12.14 -2.01 1.59
CA PRO A 33 -12.15 -3.47 1.76
C PRO A 33 -11.97 -4.23 0.44
N GLY A 34 -12.57 -3.71 -0.64
CA GLY A 34 -12.39 -4.26 -1.98
C GLY A 34 -10.96 -4.07 -2.49
N LEU A 35 -10.34 -2.90 -2.26
CA LEU A 35 -8.95 -2.63 -2.64
C LEU A 35 -7.98 -3.56 -1.89
N THR A 36 -8.21 -3.78 -0.59
CA THR A 36 -7.47 -4.77 0.20
C THR A 36 -7.58 -6.16 -0.41
N ARG A 37 -8.79 -6.58 -0.82
CA ARG A 37 -8.99 -7.89 -1.46
C ARG A 37 -8.23 -7.99 -2.78
N VAL A 38 -8.24 -6.93 -3.59
CA VAL A 38 -7.46 -6.88 -4.84
C VAL A 38 -5.96 -7.02 -4.56
N LEU A 39 -5.42 -6.31 -3.57
CA LEU A 39 -4.01 -6.40 -3.19
C LEU A 39 -3.61 -7.81 -2.70
N ARG A 40 -4.50 -8.48 -1.95
CA ARG A 40 -4.30 -9.86 -1.46
C ARG A 40 -4.33 -10.90 -2.58
N TYR A 41 -4.98 -10.61 -3.70
CA TYR A 41 -5.18 -11.59 -4.76
C TYR A 41 -3.86 -11.84 -5.50
N ARG A 42 -3.24 -13.00 -5.23
CA ARG A 42 -1.89 -13.33 -5.71
C ARG A 42 -1.83 -13.54 -7.23
N ASP A 43 -2.89 -14.09 -7.81
CA ASP A 43 -2.92 -14.55 -9.21
C ASP A 43 -3.09 -13.42 -10.25
N ASN A 44 -3.14 -12.14 -9.82
CA ASN A 44 -3.21 -11.01 -10.75
C ASN A 44 -2.28 -9.88 -10.36
N TRP A 45 -1.05 -9.93 -10.89
CA TRP A 45 -0.04 -8.90 -10.68
C TRP A 45 -0.47 -7.53 -11.21
N ARG A 46 -1.16 -7.50 -12.36
CA ARG A 46 -1.59 -6.27 -13.02
C ARG A 46 -2.60 -5.48 -12.20
N LEU A 47 -3.59 -6.15 -11.63
CA LEU A 47 -4.55 -5.49 -10.72
C LEU A 47 -3.87 -4.96 -9.47
N ARG A 48 -2.91 -5.72 -8.91
CA ARG A 48 -2.15 -5.28 -7.73
C ARG A 48 -1.38 -3.99 -8.01
N GLU A 49 -0.62 -3.95 -9.11
CA GLU A 49 0.13 -2.75 -9.49
C GLU A 49 -0.79 -1.55 -9.75
N GLU A 50 -1.89 -1.75 -10.48
CA GLU A 50 -2.82 -0.67 -10.77
C GLU A 50 -3.42 -0.07 -9.49
N VAL A 51 -3.78 -0.93 -8.53
CA VAL A 51 -4.28 -0.47 -7.24
C VAL A 51 -3.19 0.32 -6.50
N LEU A 52 -1.98 -0.20 -6.36
CA LEU A 52 -0.89 0.49 -5.64
C LEU A 52 -0.56 1.86 -6.26
N ASN A 53 -0.58 1.97 -7.59
CA ASN A 53 -0.37 3.24 -8.32
C ASN A 53 -1.39 4.33 -7.96
N ARG A 54 -2.58 3.96 -7.49
CA ARG A 54 -3.70 4.89 -7.32
C ARG A 54 -4.06 5.14 -5.86
N ILE A 55 -3.96 4.14 -5.01
CA ILE A 55 -4.46 4.24 -3.63
C ILE A 55 -3.64 5.20 -2.78
N GLY A 56 -2.39 5.54 -3.13
CA GLY A 56 -1.60 6.52 -2.38
C GLY A 56 -2.29 7.87 -2.18
N LYS A 57 -3.25 8.22 -3.04
CA LYS A 57 -4.06 9.46 -2.96
C LYS A 57 -5.18 9.42 -1.91
N ILE A 58 -5.40 8.28 -1.25
CA ILE A 58 -6.42 8.15 -0.20
C ILE A 58 -5.93 8.87 1.06
N ASN A 59 -6.70 9.88 1.50
CA ASN A 59 -6.35 10.71 2.67
C ASN A 59 -6.49 9.99 4.02
N LYS A 60 -7.40 9.01 4.10
CA LYS A 60 -7.72 8.25 5.33
C LYS A 60 -7.76 6.77 5.01
N PRO A 61 -6.59 6.13 4.75
CA PRO A 61 -6.56 4.71 4.52
C PRO A 61 -6.90 4.00 5.82
N ASP A 62 -7.72 2.97 5.75
CA ASP A 62 -8.04 2.14 6.90
C ASP A 62 -6.85 1.26 7.27
N THR A 63 -6.84 0.82 8.53
CA THR A 63 -5.78 -0.03 9.09
C THR A 63 -5.52 -1.27 8.23
N THR A 64 -6.56 -1.90 7.68
CA THR A 64 -6.43 -3.13 6.91
C THR A 64 -5.73 -2.88 5.58
N LEU A 65 -6.04 -1.77 4.92
CA LEU A 65 -5.40 -1.36 3.67
C LEU A 65 -3.92 -1.01 3.90
N VAL A 66 -3.61 -0.26 4.96
CA VAL A 66 -2.23 0.09 5.33
C VAL A 66 -1.39 -1.16 5.60
N LEU A 67 -1.90 -2.08 6.43
CA LEU A 67 -1.22 -3.34 6.74
C LEU A 67 -1.05 -4.21 5.49
N GLN A 68 -2.04 -4.24 4.59
CA GLN A 68 -1.91 -4.99 3.35
C GLN A 68 -0.80 -4.46 2.43
N VAL A 69 -0.59 -3.14 2.41
CA VAL A 69 0.55 -2.54 1.68
C VAL A 69 1.87 -2.92 2.37
N LEU A 70 1.92 -2.91 3.71
CA LEU A 70 3.09 -3.33 4.47
C LEU A 70 3.45 -4.82 4.25
N ASP A 71 2.44 -5.68 4.15
CA ASP A 71 2.60 -7.10 3.81
C ASP A 71 3.25 -7.26 2.42
N ILE A 72 2.85 -6.45 1.43
CA ILE A 72 3.47 -6.49 0.09
C ILE A 72 4.95 -6.07 0.16
N ILE A 73 5.29 -5.03 0.93
CA ILE A 73 6.69 -4.58 1.08
C ILE A 73 7.57 -5.68 1.69
N SER A 74 7.03 -6.44 2.64
CA SER A 74 7.75 -7.48 3.38
C SER A 74 7.71 -8.87 2.74
N ASP A 75 6.88 -9.12 1.72
CA ASP A 75 6.81 -10.41 1.04
C ASP A 75 8.03 -10.64 0.14
N GLU A 76 8.93 -11.51 0.59
CA GLU A 76 10.15 -11.89 -0.15
C GLU A 76 9.87 -12.70 -1.43
N ASN A 77 8.65 -13.23 -1.59
CA ASN A 77 8.27 -13.98 -2.79
C ASN A 77 7.77 -13.07 -3.92
N LEU A 78 7.59 -11.77 -3.65
CA LEU A 78 7.20 -10.80 -4.65
C LEU A 78 8.44 -10.17 -5.32
N TYR A 79 8.30 -9.90 -6.61
CA TYR A 79 9.30 -9.18 -7.39
C TYR A 79 9.49 -7.75 -6.87
N TYR A 80 10.70 -7.22 -6.98
CA TYR A 80 11.07 -5.98 -6.30
C TYR A 80 10.28 -4.76 -6.79
N GLU A 81 9.87 -4.71 -8.05
CA GLU A 81 9.13 -3.59 -8.61
C GLU A 81 7.81 -3.34 -7.88
N VAL A 82 7.03 -4.38 -7.55
CA VAL A 82 5.78 -4.19 -6.79
C VAL A 82 6.03 -3.85 -5.32
N ARG A 83 7.14 -4.33 -4.74
CA ARG A 83 7.56 -3.97 -3.38
C ARG A 83 7.99 -2.51 -3.31
N ILE A 84 8.69 -2.01 -4.32
CA ILE A 84 9.07 -0.59 -4.48
C ILE A 84 7.80 0.25 -4.64
N LEU A 85 6.87 -0.18 -5.48
CA LEU A 85 5.60 0.53 -5.66
C LEU A 85 4.80 0.61 -4.36
N ALA A 86 4.77 -0.46 -3.56
CA ALA A 86 4.15 -0.46 -2.24
C ALA A 86 4.86 0.47 -1.24
N CYS A 87 6.20 0.59 -1.30
CA CYS A 87 6.92 1.61 -0.53
C CYS A 87 6.45 3.02 -0.88
N ASP A 88 6.31 3.33 -2.18
CA ASP A 88 5.82 4.62 -2.64
C ASP A 88 4.39 4.89 -2.16
N THR A 89 3.50 3.90 -2.27
CA THR A 89 2.13 3.97 -1.74
C THR A 89 2.10 4.27 -0.24
N LEU A 90 2.92 3.56 0.56
CA LEU A 90 2.95 3.73 2.01
C LEU A 90 3.51 5.11 2.42
N MET A 91 4.49 5.62 1.67
CA MET A 91 4.98 6.99 1.86
C MET A 91 3.88 8.03 1.63
N GLU A 92 3.07 7.88 0.57
CA GLU A 92 1.95 8.78 0.29
C GLU A 92 0.87 8.70 1.37
N PHE A 93 0.53 7.50 1.84
CA PHE A 93 -0.36 7.32 2.99
C PHE A 93 0.11 8.09 4.23
N MET A 94 1.41 8.04 4.55
CA MET A 94 1.98 8.78 5.68
C MET A 94 1.97 10.30 5.45
N LYS A 95 2.28 10.77 4.23
CA LYS A 95 2.23 12.20 3.90
C LYS A 95 0.82 12.78 4.01
N ASN A 96 -0.19 12.01 3.58
CA ASN A 96 -1.57 12.48 3.51
C ASN A 96 -2.33 12.30 4.84
N GLY A 97 -1.92 11.36 5.69
CA GLY A 97 -2.74 10.94 6.81
C GLY A 97 -2.03 10.30 8.00
N ALA A 98 -0.73 10.51 8.23
CA ALA A 98 0.00 9.86 9.34
C ALA A 98 -0.67 9.99 10.72
N ASN A 99 -1.34 11.12 11.00
CA ASN A 99 -2.03 11.33 12.28
C ASN A 99 -3.28 10.46 12.44
N THR A 100 -3.81 9.90 11.36
CA THR A 100 -5.00 9.04 11.36
C THR A 100 -4.68 7.59 11.70
N PHE A 101 -3.40 7.19 11.67
CA PHE A 101 -3.01 5.82 11.98
C PHE A 101 -3.02 5.58 13.47
N GLU A 102 -3.52 4.41 13.85
CA GLU A 102 -3.43 3.92 15.21
C GLU A 102 -1.96 3.73 15.62
N ASN A 103 -1.64 3.95 16.90
CA ASN A 103 -0.27 3.84 17.39
C ASN A 103 0.33 2.45 17.16
N GLN A 104 -0.50 1.40 17.21
CA GLN A 104 -0.07 0.03 16.92
C GLN A 104 0.39 -0.11 15.46
N VAL A 105 -0.35 0.45 14.51
CA VAL A 105 0.01 0.45 13.08
C VAL A 105 1.30 1.23 12.85
N LYS A 106 1.47 2.40 13.49
CA LYS A 106 2.72 3.17 13.41
C LYS A 106 3.92 2.38 13.93
N LYS A 107 3.75 1.66 15.04
CA LYS A 107 4.79 0.80 15.62
C LYS A 107 5.15 -0.33 14.67
N GLU A 108 4.16 -0.99 14.07
CA GLU A 108 4.36 -2.07 13.11
C GLU A 108 5.09 -1.61 11.86
N ILE A 109 4.70 -0.47 11.27
CA ILE A 109 5.42 0.14 10.14
C ILE A 109 6.89 0.39 10.50
N ARG A 110 7.17 1.02 11.66
CA ARG A 110 8.55 1.31 12.07
C ARG A 110 9.37 0.03 12.25
N GLN A 111 8.80 -0.98 12.88
CA GLN A 111 9.48 -2.25 13.13
C GLN A 111 9.78 -2.99 11.83
N THR A 112 8.79 -3.14 10.95
CA THR A 112 8.95 -3.84 9.67
C THR A 112 9.94 -3.11 8.76
N VAL A 113 9.81 -1.79 8.61
CA VAL A 113 10.71 -1.00 7.76
C VAL A 113 12.14 -0.99 8.32
N GLY A 114 12.31 -0.89 9.65
CA GLY A 114 13.63 -0.96 10.29
C GLY A 114 14.33 -2.31 10.10
N ASN A 115 13.58 -3.41 10.21
CA ASN A 115 14.09 -4.76 9.97
C ASN A 115 14.53 -4.95 8.51
N LEU A 116 13.72 -4.49 7.56
CA LEU A 116 14.03 -4.57 6.13
C LEU A 116 15.26 -3.72 5.78
N GLN A 117 15.37 -2.51 6.33
CA GLN A 117 16.54 -1.64 6.09
C GLN A 117 17.84 -2.26 6.60
N SER A 118 17.78 -3.06 7.66
CA SER A 118 18.94 -3.73 8.26
C SER A 118 19.35 -5.00 7.50
N SER A 119 18.54 -5.44 6.54
CA SER A 119 18.77 -6.66 5.74
C SER A 119 19.42 -6.31 4.40
N GLN A 120 20.12 -7.28 3.79
CA GLN A 120 20.70 -7.09 2.46
C GLN A 120 19.62 -7.21 1.38
N HIS A 121 19.56 -6.22 0.49
CA HIS A 121 18.62 -6.18 -0.62
C HIS A 121 19.30 -5.66 -1.89
N PRO A 122 18.72 -5.87 -3.09
CA PRO A 122 19.23 -5.24 -4.29
C PRO A 122 19.22 -3.71 -4.17
N PRO A 123 20.19 -3.01 -4.79
CA PRO A 123 20.37 -1.56 -4.62
C PRO A 123 19.11 -0.72 -4.88
N LEU A 124 18.29 -1.11 -5.86
CA LEU A 124 17.04 -0.40 -6.16
C LEU A 124 16.03 -0.46 -5.01
N PHE A 125 15.88 -1.63 -4.38
CA PHE A 125 14.96 -1.79 -3.26
C PHE A 125 15.50 -1.14 -1.98
N GLU A 126 16.82 -1.21 -1.75
CA GLU A 126 17.46 -0.49 -0.64
C GLU A 126 17.20 1.03 -0.71
N GLN A 127 17.24 1.62 -1.91
CA GLN A 127 16.93 3.04 -2.10
C GLN A 127 15.48 3.36 -1.72
N ALA A 128 14.52 2.51 -2.13
CA ALA A 128 13.12 2.67 -1.76
C ALA A 128 12.93 2.55 -0.24
N LEU A 129 13.55 1.56 0.40
CA LEU A 129 13.50 1.36 1.86
C LEU A 129 14.11 2.53 2.64
N LYS A 130 15.24 3.08 2.17
CA LYS A 130 15.87 4.26 2.79
C LYS A 130 14.94 5.48 2.77
N LYS A 131 14.25 5.73 1.65
CA LYS A 131 13.26 6.80 1.54
C LYS A 131 12.08 6.55 2.47
N LEU A 132 11.52 5.34 2.45
CA LEU A 132 10.40 4.95 3.29
C LEU A 132 10.73 5.11 4.79
N TYR A 133 11.91 4.65 5.22
CA TYR A 133 12.40 4.79 6.58
C TYR A 133 12.50 6.26 7.01
N SER A 134 13.05 7.12 6.15
CA SER A 134 13.14 8.56 6.40
C SER A 134 11.76 9.20 6.61
N VAL A 135 10.77 8.85 5.76
CA VAL A 135 9.40 9.37 5.88
C VAL A 135 8.72 8.85 7.15
N ALA A 136 8.85 7.56 7.45
CA ALA A 136 8.28 6.97 8.67
C ALA A 136 8.88 7.62 9.93
N HIS A 137 10.18 7.88 9.94
CA HIS A 137 10.84 8.59 11.03
C HIS A 137 10.32 10.02 11.14
N GLU A 138 10.27 10.80 10.06
CA GLU A 138 9.76 12.18 10.08
C GLU A 138 8.31 12.26 10.59
N LYS A 139 7.43 11.37 10.11
CA LYS A 139 5.98 11.43 10.38
C LYS A 139 5.58 10.82 11.72
N PHE A 140 6.38 9.91 12.30
CA PHE A 140 6.05 9.24 13.56
C PHE A 140 6.91 9.66 14.76
N SER A 141 7.96 10.48 14.56
CA SER A 141 8.80 11.00 15.64
C SER A 141 8.23 12.24 16.35
N ILE A 142 6.96 12.59 16.09
CA ILE A 142 6.19 13.58 16.85
C ILE A 142 5.14 12.84 17.69
N VAL A 143 5.59 12.15 18.76
CA VAL A 143 4.74 11.69 19.88
C VAL A 143 5.56 11.77 21.16
#